data_AF-A0A1I0PS44-F1
#
_entry.id   AF-A0A1I0PS44-F1
#
_cell.length_a   1.000
_cell.length_b   1.000
_cell.length_c   1.000
_cell.angle_alpha   90.00
_cell.angle_beta   90.00
_cell.angle_gamma   90.00
#
_symmetry.space_group_name_H-M   'P 1'
#
loop_
_entity.id
_entity.type
_entity.pdbx_description
1 polymer ?
#
loop_
_entity_poly.entity_id
_entity_poly.type
_entity_poly.pdbx_seq_one_letter_code
_entity_poly.pdbx_strand_id
1 'polypeptide(L)'
;MLGFLIAVGAGFLVPVIEGAVGETIAESLRKHMELEMSETRVISLLIALILASLLALALHSGNAFSIALGLTIGYFGLRIIGIIKKAIDGK
;
A
#
# COMPACT_ATOMS: atom_id res chain seq x y z
N MET A 1 11.49 13.46 -4.39
CA MET A 1 10.54 12.86 -5.34
C MET A 1 10.67 11.35 -5.43
N LEU A 2 11.88 10.78 -5.34
CA LEU A 2 12.06 9.32 -5.38
C LEU A 2 11.28 8.59 -4.27
N GLY A 3 11.29 9.10 -3.03
CA GLY A 3 10.48 8.51 -1.95
C GLY A 3 8.97 8.46 -2.24
N PHE A 4 8.45 9.47 -2.93
CA PHE A 4 7.05 9.47 -3.39
C PHE A 4 6.81 8.36 -4.42
N LEU A 5 7.68 8.23 -5.43
CA LEU A 5 7.55 7.21 -6.47
C LEU A 5 7.69 5.79 -5.90
N ILE A 6 8.60 5.59 -4.95
CA ILE A 6 8.75 4.33 -4.22
C ILE A 6 7.46 4.02 -3.47
N ALA A 7 6.87 5.02 -2.80
CA ALA A 7 5.61 4.82 -2.10
C ALA A 7 4.45 4.50 -3.06
N VAL A 8 4.38 5.14 -4.24
CA VAL A 8 3.41 4.76 -5.29
C VAL A 8 3.59 3.30 -5.72
N GLY A 9 4.82 2.89 -6.00
CA GLY A 9 5.12 1.50 -6.34
C GLY A 9 4.75 0.53 -5.22
N ALA A 10 5.11 0.85 -3.98
CA ALA A 10 4.78 0.05 -2.81
C ALA A 10 3.26 -0.08 -2.62
N GLY A 11 2.51 1.02 -2.79
CA GLY A 11 1.06 1.05 -2.69
C GLY A 11 0.40 0.18 -3.75
N PHE A 12 0.91 0.24 -4.99
CA PHE A 12 0.45 -0.59 -6.09
C PHE A 12 0.69 -2.08 -5.84
N LEU A 13 1.78 -2.43 -5.15
CA LEU A 13 2.15 -3.81 -4.83
C LEU A 13 1.44 -4.38 -3.60
N VAL A 14 0.68 -3.60 -2.84
CA VAL A 14 -0.04 -4.07 -1.63
C VAL A 14 -0.89 -5.33 -1.89
N PRO A 15 -1.67 -5.46 -2.98
CA PRO A 15 -2.45 -6.69 -3.23
C PRO A 15 -1.57 -7.93 -3.41
N VAL A 16 -0.35 -7.76 -3.91
CA VAL A 16 0.64 -8.85 -4.05
C VAL A 16 1.26 -9.18 -2.69
N ILE A 17 1.55 -8.15 -1.89
CA ILE A 17 2.05 -8.29 -0.52
C ILE A 17 0.99 -8.99 0.36
N GLU A 18 -0.31 -8.74 0.13
CA GLU A 18 -1.44 -9.38 0.82
C GLU A 18 -1.34 -10.91 0.75
N GLY A 19 -1.23 -11.48 -0.45
CA GLY A 19 -1.17 -12.93 -0.63
C GLY A 19 0.16 -13.58 -0.23
N ALA A 20 1.29 -12.87 -0.28
CA ALA A 20 2.59 -13.48 0.04
C ALA A 20 2.99 -13.29 1.51
N VAL A 21 2.85 -12.07 2.03
CA VAL A 21 3.41 -11.65 3.32
C VAL A 21 2.30 -11.33 4.32
N GLY A 22 1.22 -10.73 3.86
CA GLY A 22 0.07 -10.35 4.68
C GLY A 22 -0.58 -11.55 5.36
N GLU A 23 -0.89 -12.60 4.59
CA GLU A 23 -1.47 -13.84 5.13
C GLU A 23 -0.55 -14.51 6.15
N THR A 24 0.73 -14.67 5.84
CA THR A 24 1.72 -15.30 6.76
C THR A 24 1.80 -14.56 8.11
N ILE A 25 1.83 -13.23 8.07
CA ILE A 25 1.86 -12.41 9.28
C ILE A 25 0.51 -12.45 10.01
N ALA A 26 -0.60 -12.38 9.28
CA ALA A 26 -1.94 -12.48 9.85
C ALA A 26 -2.16 -13.83 10.55
N GLU A 27 -1.71 -14.95 9.99
CA GLU A 27 -1.78 -16.27 10.63
C GLU A 27 -0.98 -16.33 11.93
N SER A 28 0.19 -15.68 11.96
CA SER A 28 1.03 -15.60 13.16
C SER A 28 0.36 -14.75 14.25
N LEU A 29 -0.28 -13.65 13.85
CA LEU A 29 -1.03 -12.77 14.76
C LEU A 29 -2.34 -13.41 15.24
N ARG A 30 -3.02 -14.21 14.40
CA ARG A 30 -4.25 -14.94 14.75
C ARG A 30 -4.09 -15.87 15.95
N LYS A 31 -2.86 -16.34 16.22
CA LYS A 31 -2.54 -17.14 17.42
C LYS A 31 -2.65 -16.34 18.72
N HIS A 32 -2.65 -15.02 18.65
CA HIS A 32 -2.58 -14.11 19.79
C HIS A 32 -3.75 -13.11 19.84
N MET A 33 -4.46 -12.89 18.73
CA MET A 33 -5.63 -12.00 18.65
C MET A 33 -6.57 -12.42 17.51
N GLU A 34 -7.86 -12.13 17.63
CA GLU A 34 -8.81 -12.33 16.52
C GLU A 34 -8.51 -11.31 15.41
N LEU A 35 -8.41 -11.78 14.16
CA LEU A 35 -8.18 -10.93 12.99
C LEU A 35 -9.24 -11.18 11.92
N GLU A 36 -9.92 -10.13 11.51
CA GLU A 36 -10.84 -10.15 10.38
C GLU A 36 -10.07 -10.24 9.05
N MET A 37 -10.77 -10.71 8.00
CA MET A 37 -10.21 -10.72 6.64
C MET A 37 -9.88 -9.31 6.13
N SER A 38 -10.61 -8.29 6.59
CA SER A 38 -10.38 -6.89 6.27
C SER A 38 -9.04 -6.38 6.83
N GLU A 39 -8.59 -6.92 7.96
CA GLU A 39 -7.38 -6.49 8.66
C GLU A 39 -6.10 -7.05 8.03
N THR A 40 -6.15 -8.21 7.36
CA THR A 40 -5.01 -8.76 6.60
C THR A 40 -4.51 -7.76 5.56
N ARG A 41 -5.45 -7.11 4.86
CA ARG A 41 -5.14 -6.05 3.88
C ARG A 41 -4.54 -4.81 4.51
N VAL A 42 -5.01 -4.43 5.70
CA VAL A 42 -4.44 -3.30 6.46
C VAL A 42 -3.01 -3.62 6.89
N ILE A 43 -2.76 -4.84 7.36
CA ILE A 43 -1.40 -5.31 7.70
C ILE A 43 -0.48 -5.19 6.50
N SER A 44 -0.90 -5.64 5.31
CA SER A 44 -0.11 -5.51 4.08
C SER A 44 0.15 -4.06 3.68
N LEU A 45 -0.84 -3.18 3.86
CA LEU A 45 -0.68 -1.74 3.62
C LEU A 45 0.36 -1.13 4.59
N LEU A 46 0.32 -1.51 5.86
CA LEU A 46 1.27 -1.06 6.87
C LEU A 46 2.69 -1.57 6.58
N ILE A 47 2.83 -2.84 6.17
CA ILE A 47 4.12 -3.39 5.74
C ILE A 47 4.67 -2.62 4.55
N ALA A 48 3.85 -2.37 3.52
CA ALA A 48 4.25 -1.59 2.37
C ALA A 48 4.66 -0.16 2.75
N LEU A 49 3.93 0.48 3.67
CA LEU A 49 4.26 1.81 4.19
C LEU A 49 5.62 1.82 4.92
N ILE A 50 5.86 0.84 5.79
CA ILE A 50 7.11 0.72 6.53
C ILE A 50 8.28 0.52 5.57
N LEU A 51 8.15 -0.41 4.61
CA LEU A 51 9.19 -0.66 3.61
C LEU A 51 9.46 0.57 2.74
N ALA A 52 8.42 1.24 2.25
CA ALA A 52 8.57 2.47 1.49
C ALA A 52 9.25 3.57 2.30
N SER A 53 8.91 3.71 3.59
CA SER A 53 9.51 4.69 4.49
C SER A 53 10.99 4.40 4.77
N LEU A 54 11.35 3.13 4.96
CA LEU A 54 12.74 2.71 5.14
C LEU A 54 13.58 2.98 3.89
N LEU A 55 13.05 2.68 2.70
CA LEU A 55 13.72 2.98 1.43
C LEU A 55 13.86 4.49 1.19
N ALA A 56 12.80 5.26 1.48
CA ALA A 56 12.82 6.71 1.40
C ALA A 56 13.87 7.32 2.35
N LEU A 57 13.97 6.80 3.57
CA LEU A 57 14.97 7.21 4.56
C LEU A 57 16.39 6.89 4.08
N ALA A 58 16.64 5.67 3.60
CA ALA A 58 17.94 5.23 3.09
C ALA A 58 18.42 6.07 1.88
N LEU A 59 17.48 6.58 1.08
CA LEU A 59 17.74 7.42 -0.08
C LEU A 59 17.69 8.93 0.25
N HIS A 60 17.51 9.29 1.52
CA HIS A 60 17.32 10.68 1.98
C HIS A 60 16.28 11.44 1.14
N SER A 61 15.19 10.76 0.73
CA SER A 61 14.24 11.28 -0.25
C SER A 61 12.80 11.14 0.20
N GLY A 62 12.08 12.25 0.22
CA GLY A 62 10.66 12.29 0.57
C GLY A 62 10.43 12.61 2.05
N ASN A 63 9.30 13.26 2.31
CA ASN A 63 8.80 13.49 3.67
C ASN A 63 7.60 12.56 3.95
N ALA A 64 7.18 12.49 5.21
CA ALA A 64 6.06 11.65 5.63
C ALA A 64 4.79 11.86 4.79
N PHE A 65 4.47 13.13 4.50
CA PHE A 65 3.34 13.48 3.64
C PHE A 65 3.44 12.87 2.24
N SER A 66 4.59 13.02 1.58
CA SER A 66 4.81 12.50 0.22
C SER A 66 4.79 10.97 0.16
N ILE A 67 5.27 10.29 1.20
CA ILE A 67 5.23 8.83 1.29
C ILE A 67 3.78 8.36 1.48
N ALA A 68 3.05 8.95 2.42
CA ALA A 68 1.65 8.60 2.66
C ALA A 68 0.76 8.87 1.43
N LEU A 69 0.96 10.02 0.77
CA LEU A 69 0.25 10.38 -0.45
C LEU A 69 0.59 9.42 -1.59
N GLY A 70 1.87 9.13 -1.80
CA GLY A 70 2.33 8.19 -2.82
C GLY A 70 1.73 6.80 -2.61
N LEU A 71 1.79 6.27 -1.39
CA LEU A 71 1.21 4.97 -1.04
C LEU A 71 -0.30 4.94 -1.31
N THR A 72 -1.02 5.99 -0.91
CA THR A 72 -2.47 6.11 -1.12
C THR A 72 -2.81 6.10 -2.61
N ILE A 73 -2.11 6.92 -3.41
CA ILE A 73 -2.30 6.96 -4.86
C ILE A 73 -1.93 5.63 -5.50
N GLY A 74 -0.84 4.98 -5.08
CA GLY A 74 -0.43 3.68 -5.59
C GLY A 74 -1.48 2.61 -5.32
N TYR A 75 -1.97 2.56 -4.09
CA TYR A 75 -2.95 1.58 -3.64
C TYR A 75 -4.31 1.72 -4.35
N PHE A 76 -4.79 2.95 -4.51
CA PHE A 76 -6.06 3.21 -5.17
C PHE A 76 -5.95 3.51 -6.67
N GLY A 77 -4.74 3.56 -7.24
CA GLY A 77 -4.47 4.13 -8.55
C GLY A 77 -5.30 3.51 -9.67
N LEU A 78 -5.34 2.18 -9.76
CA LEU A 78 -6.16 1.48 -10.76
C LEU A 78 -7.66 1.74 -10.57
N ARG A 79 -8.13 1.88 -9.33
CA ARG A 79 -9.54 2.17 -9.04
C ARG A 79 -9.89 3.60 -9.44
N ILE A 80 -9.01 4.57 -9.15
CA ILE A 80 -9.16 5.96 -9.56
C ILE A 80 -9.20 6.06 -11.08
N ILE A 81 -8.28 5.42 -11.79
CA ILE A 81 -8.26 5.39 -13.26
C ILE A 81 -9.55 4.75 -13.80
N GLY A 82 -10.03 3.67 -13.17
CA GLY A 82 -11.29 3.04 -13.56
C GLY A 82 -12.50 3.98 -13.42
N ILE A 83 -12.57 4.77 -12.35
CA ILE A 83 -13.62 5.77 -12.13
C ILE A 83 -13.53 6.89 -13.18
N ILE A 84 -12.32 7.39 -13.45
CA ILE A 84 -12.09 8.44 -14.45
C ILE A 84 -12.49 7.95 -15.84
N LYS A 85 -12.10 6.73 -16.22
CA LYS A 85 -12.48 6.14 -17.52
C LYS A 85 -14.00 6.05 -17.66
N LYS A 86 -14.71 5.56 -16.64
CA LYS A 86 -16.18 5.51 -16.64
C LYS A 86 -16.81 6.89 -16.84
N ALA A 87 -16.31 7.90 -16.12
CA ALA A 87 -16.79 9.27 -16.24
C ALA A 87 -16.55 9.88 -17.63
N ILE A 88 -15.42 9.57 -18.28
CA ILE A 88 -15.09 10.01 -19.64
C ILE A 88 -15.92 9.25 -20.70
N ASP A 89 -16.08 7.94 -20.52
CA ASP A 89 -16.82 7.06 -21.44
C ASP A 89 -18.35 7.23 -21.32
N GLY A 90 -18.83 8.14 -20.46
CA GLY A 90 -20.25 8.47 -20.31
C GLY A 90 -21.10 7.32 -19.76
N LYS A 91 -20.51 6.38 -19.01
CA LYS A 91 -21.20 5.26 -18.35
C LYS A 91 -21.09 5.34 -16.83
#